data_AF-A0A7S0B6X3-F1
#
_entry.id   AF-A0A7S0B6X3-F1
#
_cell.length_a   1.000
_cell.length_b   1.000
_cell.length_c   1.000
_cell.angle_alpha   90.00
_cell.angle_beta   90.00
_cell.angle_gamma   90.00
#
_symmetry.space_group_name_H-M   'P 1'
#
loop_
_entity.id
_entity.type
_entity.pdbx_description
1 polymer ?
#
loop_
_entity_poly.entity_id
_entity_poly.type
_entity_poly.pdbx_seq_one_letter_code
_entity_poly.pdbx_strand_id
1 'polypeptide(L)'
;EQRLGGRGLGMHEVAILAATLEHLIHDEATGRLKAAYRAHKIPLERRIRKDEAERVVDTYMVLFLLGENGTALEPSAIKAKQDVIHKVYPTWPDSQKFTREVQESVIRTRAAEPAFTGGRLSFNASAQIVEEIVERYGRWQDTECKDLKGALMKLEDGSTGRVLLKDFYGKAIGGAWQFTESVAYLRELGALDESNPGRHSVIIPNYINSRSNCLASSSIFSVCCLNECE
;
A
#
# COMPACT_ATOMS: atom_id res chain seq x y z
N GLU A 1 8.77 16.70 26.87
CA GLU A 1 9.48 15.42 27.08
C GLU A 1 9.71 15.02 28.55
N GLN A 2 8.98 15.54 29.55
CA GLN A 2 9.10 15.06 30.95
C GLN A 2 8.00 14.07 31.39
N ARG A 3 7.11 13.63 30.49
CA ARG A 3 6.00 12.69 30.81
C ARG A 3 6.30 11.22 30.48
N LEU A 4 7.39 10.91 29.79
CA LEU A 4 7.78 9.53 29.44
C LEU A 4 8.78 8.94 30.46
N GLY A 5 8.65 9.32 31.73
CA GLY A 5 9.46 8.82 32.82
C GLY A 5 9.07 7.38 33.19
N GLY A 6 9.65 6.39 32.50
CA GLY A 6 9.79 5.00 32.97
C GLY A 6 8.53 4.14 33.13
N ARG A 7 7.33 4.71 32.98
CA ARG A 7 6.05 3.99 32.91
C ARG A 7 5.43 4.36 31.57
N GLY A 8 5.12 3.36 30.73
CA GLY A 8 4.58 3.57 29.38
C GLY A 8 3.30 4.41 29.35
N LEU A 9 2.75 4.63 28.15
CA LEU A 9 1.56 5.47 27.95
C LEU A 9 0.35 4.94 28.74
N GLY A 10 -0.35 5.82 29.46
CA GLY A 10 -1.63 5.49 30.06
C GLY A 10 -2.73 5.33 29.01
N MET A 11 -3.85 4.67 29.34
CA MET A 11 -4.96 4.42 28.40
C MET A 11 -5.49 5.69 27.73
N HIS A 12 -5.57 6.80 28.46
CA HIS A 12 -5.99 8.10 27.91
C HIS A 12 -4.98 8.65 26.89
N GLU A 13 -3.68 8.48 27.15
CA GLU A 13 -2.62 8.96 26.26
C GLU A 13 -2.55 8.09 24.98
N VAL A 14 -2.77 6.78 25.11
CA VAL A 14 -2.94 5.87 23.96
C VAL A 14 -4.17 6.26 23.13
N ALA A 15 -5.29 6.56 23.77
CA ALA A 15 -6.51 6.98 23.07
C ALA A 15 -6.30 8.30 22.31
N ILE A 16 -5.61 9.29 22.91
CA ILE A 16 -5.26 10.53 22.23
C ILE A 16 -4.34 10.27 21.04
N LEU A 17 -3.32 9.41 21.21
CA LEU A 17 -2.40 9.07 20.13
C LEU A 17 -3.12 8.37 18.97
N ALA A 18 -3.99 7.40 19.27
CA ALA A 18 -4.80 6.70 18.28
C ALA A 18 -5.70 7.68 17.51
N ALA A 19 -6.44 8.54 18.21
CA ALA A 19 -7.30 9.54 17.58
C ALA A 19 -6.49 10.54 16.72
N THR A 20 -5.29 10.89 17.16
CA THR A 20 -4.40 11.78 16.38
C THR A 20 -3.92 11.09 15.10
N LEU A 21 -3.54 9.82 15.17
CA LEU A 21 -3.12 9.04 14.00
C LEU A 21 -4.29 8.84 13.02
N GLU A 22 -5.48 8.48 13.51
CA GLU A 22 -6.70 8.35 12.70
C GLU A 22 -7.02 9.66 11.97
N HIS A 23 -6.93 10.80 12.66
CA HIS A 23 -7.16 12.11 12.07
C HIS A 23 -6.15 12.42 10.95
N LEU A 24 -4.86 12.14 11.18
CA LEU A 24 -3.81 12.36 10.19
C LEU A 24 -3.98 11.47 8.95
N ILE A 25 -4.36 10.19 9.15
CA ILE A 25 -4.64 9.26 8.05
C ILE A 25 -5.85 9.75 7.22
N HIS A 26 -6.91 10.20 7.89
CA HIS A 26 -8.09 10.74 7.23
C HIS A 26 -7.80 12.01 6.43
N ASP A 27 -7.02 12.94 6.98
CA ASP A 27 -6.59 14.16 6.28
C ASP A 27 -5.77 13.83 5.03
N GLU A 28 -4.88 12.84 5.13
CA GLU A 28 -4.05 12.40 4.02
C GLU A 28 -4.85 11.73 2.90
N ALA A 29 -5.79 10.84 3.27
CA ALA A 29 -6.72 10.23 2.33
C ALA A 29 -7.57 11.31 1.62
N THR A 30 -8.09 12.28 2.36
CA THR A 30 -8.86 13.39 1.81
C THR A 30 -8.02 14.26 0.86
N GLY A 31 -6.76 14.54 1.22
CA GLY A 31 -5.81 15.28 0.37
C GLY A 31 -5.57 14.60 -0.97
N ARG A 32 -5.26 13.30 -0.95
CA ARG A 32 -5.10 12.48 -2.17
C ARG A 32 -6.37 12.45 -3.02
N LEU A 33 -7.53 12.29 -2.41
CA LEU A 33 -8.80 12.24 -3.13
C LEU A 33 -9.09 13.57 -3.83
N LYS A 34 -8.84 14.71 -3.18
CA LYS A 34 -8.94 16.03 -3.81
C LYS A 34 -7.99 16.18 -5.00
N ALA A 35 -6.75 15.69 -4.88
CA ALA A 35 -5.79 15.69 -5.98
C ALA A 35 -6.26 14.82 -7.17
N ALA A 36 -6.87 13.66 -6.90
CA ALA A 36 -7.47 12.81 -7.92
C ALA A 36 -8.64 13.50 -8.65
N TYR A 37 -9.56 14.15 -7.92
CA TYR A 37 -10.64 14.95 -8.52
C TYR A 37 -10.10 16.08 -9.41
N ARG A 38 -9.06 16.79 -8.94
CA ARG A 38 -8.38 17.85 -9.69
C ARG A 38 -7.75 17.31 -10.98
N ALA A 39 -7.11 16.14 -10.93
CA ALA A 39 -6.50 15.50 -12.10
C ALA A 39 -7.52 15.22 -13.22
N HIS A 40 -8.75 14.87 -12.84
CA HIS A 40 -9.86 14.64 -13.78
C HIS A 40 -10.69 15.89 -14.11
N LYS A 41 -10.31 17.07 -13.59
CA LYS A 41 -11.04 18.34 -13.75
C LYS A 41 -12.50 18.23 -13.26
N ILE A 42 -12.71 17.51 -12.16
CA ILE A 42 -14.02 17.29 -11.55
C ILE A 42 -14.17 18.22 -10.34
N PRO A 43 -15.17 19.14 -10.31
CA PRO A 43 -15.49 19.91 -9.12
C PRO A 43 -15.95 19.00 -7.97
N LEU A 44 -15.56 19.31 -6.73
CA LEU A 44 -15.87 18.46 -5.56
C LEU A 44 -17.38 18.42 -5.23
N GLU A 45 -18.11 19.47 -5.59
CA GLU A 45 -19.56 19.60 -5.39
C GLU A 45 -20.35 18.80 -6.43
N ARG A 46 -19.70 18.43 -7.55
CA ARG A 46 -20.36 17.72 -8.64
C ARG A 46 -20.54 16.25 -8.26
N ARG A 47 -21.77 15.77 -8.32
CA ARG A 47 -22.07 14.33 -8.19
C ARG A 47 -21.64 13.57 -9.46
N ILE A 48 -20.86 12.51 -9.28
CA ILE A 48 -20.24 11.75 -10.36
C ILE A 48 -20.91 10.39 -10.55
N ARG A 49 -20.85 9.84 -11.76
CA ARG A 49 -21.31 8.46 -12.01
C ARG A 49 -20.33 7.43 -11.46
N LYS A 50 -20.76 6.17 -11.39
CA LYS A 50 -19.90 5.04 -11.01
C LYS A 50 -18.60 5.01 -11.83
N ASP A 51 -18.68 5.11 -13.16
CA ASP A 51 -17.50 5.06 -14.05
C ASP A 51 -16.52 6.22 -13.83
N GLU A 52 -17.03 7.39 -13.44
CA GLU A 52 -16.20 8.54 -13.10
C GLU A 52 -15.51 8.33 -11.75
N ALA A 53 -16.22 7.79 -10.76
CA ALA A 53 -15.66 7.45 -9.45
C ALA A 53 -14.57 6.38 -9.57
N GLU A 54 -14.77 5.38 -10.41
CA GLU A 54 -13.76 4.36 -10.73
C GLU A 54 -12.44 4.97 -11.20
N ARG A 55 -12.48 5.95 -12.12
CA ARG A 55 -11.27 6.65 -12.61
C ARG A 55 -10.63 7.51 -11.52
N VAL A 56 -11.43 8.14 -10.67
CA VAL A 56 -10.94 8.90 -9.52
C VAL A 56 -10.26 7.97 -8.51
N VAL A 57 -10.86 6.83 -8.19
CA VAL A 57 -10.31 5.81 -7.28
C VAL A 57 -9.02 5.23 -7.83
N ASP A 58 -8.92 4.96 -9.13
CA ASP A 58 -7.64 4.54 -9.74
C ASP A 58 -6.54 5.58 -9.56
N THR A 59 -6.89 6.85 -9.72
CA THR A 59 -5.92 7.94 -9.56
C THR A 59 -5.49 8.08 -8.10
N TYR A 60 -6.45 7.97 -7.19
CA TYR A 60 -6.19 7.91 -5.75
C TYR A 60 -5.24 6.76 -5.41
N MET A 61 -5.48 5.57 -5.97
CA MET A 61 -4.68 4.38 -5.70
C MET A 61 -3.27 4.48 -6.29
N VAL A 62 -3.08 5.12 -7.45
CA VAL A 62 -1.73 5.42 -7.96
C VAL A 62 -0.97 6.34 -7.00
N LEU A 63 -1.62 7.39 -6.47
CA LEU A 63 -0.98 8.27 -5.49
C LEU A 63 -0.66 7.51 -4.19
N PHE A 64 -1.59 6.69 -3.71
CA PHE A 64 -1.45 5.88 -2.51
C PHE A 64 -0.28 4.89 -2.63
N LEU A 65 -0.23 4.07 -3.68
CA LEU A 65 0.82 3.06 -3.88
C LEU A 65 2.21 3.67 -4.03
N LEU A 66 2.30 4.85 -4.64
CA LEU A 66 3.57 5.56 -4.84
C LEU A 66 3.98 6.43 -3.65
N GLY A 67 3.21 6.43 -2.55
CA GLY A 67 3.49 7.25 -1.37
C GLY A 67 3.34 8.76 -1.61
N GLU A 68 2.60 9.15 -2.64
CA GLU A 68 2.41 10.54 -3.04
C GLU A 68 1.16 11.12 -2.37
N ASN A 69 1.25 12.31 -1.78
CA ASN A 69 0.06 13.05 -1.31
C ASN A 69 -0.69 13.69 -2.51
N GLY A 70 0.03 14.01 -3.59
CA GLY A 70 -0.55 14.59 -4.80
C GLY A 70 -0.99 16.07 -4.68
N THR A 71 -1.07 16.62 -3.47
CA THR A 71 -1.44 18.03 -3.24
C THR A 71 -0.55 19.02 -4.00
N ALA A 72 0.76 18.79 -4.00
CA ALA A 72 1.77 19.58 -4.70
C ALA A 72 2.01 19.17 -6.17
N LEU A 73 1.36 18.12 -6.68
CA LEU A 73 1.58 17.63 -8.04
C LEU A 73 0.62 18.27 -9.04
N GLU A 74 1.17 18.74 -10.16
CA GLU A 74 0.35 19.15 -11.30
C GLU A 74 -0.45 17.97 -11.90
N PRO A 75 -1.66 18.19 -12.44
CA PRO A 75 -2.46 17.14 -13.07
C PRO A 75 -1.71 16.32 -14.13
N SER A 76 -0.81 16.95 -14.88
CA SER A 76 0.03 16.28 -15.89
C SER A 76 1.04 15.31 -15.27
N ALA A 77 1.60 15.65 -14.11
CA ALA A 77 2.52 14.78 -13.38
C ALA A 77 1.79 13.55 -12.81
N ILE A 78 0.56 13.74 -12.30
CA ILE A 78 -0.29 12.63 -11.85
C ILE A 78 -0.58 11.71 -13.05
N LYS A 79 -0.97 12.28 -14.19
CA LYS A 79 -1.24 11.51 -15.40
C LYS A 79 -0.03 10.71 -15.88
N ALA A 80 1.16 11.31 -15.89
CA ALA A 80 2.39 10.62 -16.25
C ALA A 80 2.68 9.41 -15.33
N LYS A 81 2.41 9.53 -14.02
CA LYS A 81 2.51 8.39 -13.07
C LYS A 81 1.50 7.28 -13.39
N GLN A 82 0.26 7.64 -13.72
CA GLN A 82 -0.75 6.66 -14.15
C GLN A 82 -0.31 5.90 -15.41
N ASP A 83 0.30 6.58 -16.37
CA ASP A 83 0.70 5.97 -17.64
C ASP A 83 1.88 4.98 -17.47
N VAL A 84 2.63 5.07 -16.37
CA VAL A 84 3.76 4.18 -16.07
C VAL A 84 3.51 3.23 -14.89
N ILE A 85 2.33 3.25 -14.26
CA ILE A 85 2.07 2.43 -13.06
C ILE A 85 2.32 0.95 -13.30
N HIS A 86 1.91 0.41 -14.46
CA HIS A 86 2.14 -0.99 -14.82
C HIS A 86 3.61 -1.40 -14.92
N LYS A 87 4.52 -0.43 -15.11
CA LYS A 87 5.96 -0.70 -15.16
C LYS A 87 6.58 -0.83 -13.77
N VAL A 88 6.02 -0.13 -12.79
CA VAL A 88 6.53 -0.08 -11.42
C VAL A 88 5.74 -0.96 -10.46
N TYR A 89 4.49 -1.27 -10.81
CA TYR A 89 3.59 -2.13 -10.05
C TYR A 89 2.81 -3.03 -11.02
N PRO A 90 3.41 -4.14 -11.48
CA PRO A 90 2.82 -5.01 -12.51
C PRO A 90 1.47 -5.63 -12.13
N THR A 91 1.17 -5.78 -10.85
CA THR A 91 -0.12 -6.27 -10.31
C THR A 91 -1.21 -5.19 -10.25
N TRP A 92 -0.99 -4.02 -10.88
CA TRP A 92 -1.99 -2.95 -10.98
C TRP A 92 -3.38 -3.41 -11.47
N PRO A 93 -3.53 -4.30 -12.47
CA PRO A 93 -4.85 -4.81 -12.86
C PRO A 93 -5.61 -5.50 -11.72
N ASP A 94 -4.91 -6.21 -10.84
CA ASP A 94 -5.51 -6.89 -9.68
C ASP A 94 -5.94 -5.87 -8.61
N SER A 95 -5.13 -4.82 -8.40
CA SER A 95 -5.54 -3.67 -7.56
C SER A 95 -6.79 -2.97 -8.10
N GLN A 96 -6.88 -2.77 -9.42
CA GLN A 96 -8.10 -2.20 -10.02
C GLN A 96 -9.29 -3.10 -9.74
N LYS A 97 -9.18 -4.41 -9.98
CA LYS A 97 -10.27 -5.37 -9.69
C LYS A 97 -10.73 -5.29 -8.22
N PHE A 98 -9.79 -5.32 -7.28
CA PHE A 98 -10.09 -5.16 -5.85
C PHE A 98 -10.84 -3.86 -5.55
N THR A 99 -10.36 -2.72 -6.04
CA THR A 99 -11.01 -1.43 -5.78
C THR A 99 -12.43 -1.36 -6.36
N ARG A 100 -12.68 -2.00 -7.52
CA ARG A 100 -14.02 -2.10 -8.10
C ARG A 100 -14.95 -2.94 -7.24
N GLU A 101 -14.49 -4.07 -6.74
CA GLU A 101 -15.27 -4.94 -5.84
C GLU A 101 -15.65 -4.20 -4.55
N VAL A 102 -14.69 -3.48 -3.95
CA VAL A 102 -14.96 -2.66 -2.76
C VAL A 102 -15.94 -1.54 -3.06
N GLN A 103 -15.72 -0.79 -4.15
CA GLN A 103 -16.62 0.29 -4.57
C GLN A 103 -18.06 -0.22 -4.77
N GLU A 104 -18.24 -1.34 -5.47
CA GLU A 104 -19.57 -1.96 -5.66
C GLU A 104 -20.20 -2.38 -4.34
N SER A 105 -19.41 -2.97 -3.44
CA SER A 105 -19.87 -3.33 -2.11
C SER A 105 -20.35 -2.11 -1.32
N VAL A 106 -19.58 -1.02 -1.30
CA VAL A 106 -19.92 0.21 -0.58
C VAL A 106 -21.18 0.84 -1.17
N ILE A 107 -21.25 1.00 -2.49
CA ILE A 107 -22.42 1.56 -3.18
C ILE A 107 -23.69 0.77 -2.86
N ARG A 108 -23.61 -0.57 -2.87
CA ARG A 108 -24.74 -1.44 -2.56
C ARG A 108 -25.16 -1.32 -1.10
N THR A 109 -24.22 -1.39 -0.16
CA THR A 109 -24.52 -1.37 1.28
C THR A 109 -25.00 -0.01 1.76
N ARG A 110 -24.53 1.08 1.15
CA ARG A 110 -24.83 2.46 1.56
C ARG A 110 -25.81 3.17 0.62
N ALA A 111 -26.53 2.43 -0.24
CA ALA A 111 -27.42 2.99 -1.26
C ALA A 111 -28.49 3.95 -0.73
N ALA A 112 -28.92 3.77 0.53
CA ALA A 112 -29.91 4.62 1.19
C ALA A 112 -29.34 5.95 1.72
N GLU A 113 -28.02 6.08 1.83
CA GLU A 113 -27.40 7.31 2.32
C GLU A 113 -27.49 8.44 1.26
N PRO A 114 -27.67 9.71 1.67
CA PRO A 114 -27.74 10.86 0.75
C PRO A 114 -26.55 10.99 -0.21
N ALA A 115 -25.39 10.48 0.20
CA ALA A 115 -24.16 10.48 -0.59
C ALA A 115 -24.25 9.59 -1.85
N PHE A 116 -25.12 8.57 -1.86
CA PHE A 116 -25.26 7.59 -2.94
C PHE A 116 -26.59 7.68 -3.72
N THR A 117 -27.50 8.56 -3.28
CA THR A 117 -28.84 8.71 -3.89
C THR A 117 -28.79 9.15 -5.36
N GLY A 118 -29.76 8.69 -6.14
CA GLY A 118 -29.97 9.16 -7.53
C GLY A 118 -28.97 8.58 -8.53
N GLY A 119 -28.32 7.46 -8.22
CA GLY A 119 -27.35 6.80 -9.11
C GLY A 119 -26.07 7.62 -9.35
N ARG A 120 -25.82 8.63 -8.51
CA ARG A 120 -24.61 9.46 -8.56
C ARG A 120 -24.02 9.60 -7.17
N LEU A 121 -22.70 9.67 -7.13
CA LEU A 121 -21.87 9.68 -5.94
C LEU A 121 -21.42 11.11 -5.65
N SER A 122 -21.61 11.58 -4.41
CA SER A 122 -20.98 12.82 -3.97
C SER A 122 -19.48 12.62 -3.71
N PHE A 123 -18.76 13.72 -3.43
CA PHE A 123 -17.39 13.62 -2.91
C PHE A 123 -17.34 12.78 -1.64
N ASN A 124 -18.30 12.95 -0.72
CA ASN A 124 -18.38 12.16 0.51
C ASN A 124 -18.55 10.66 0.25
N ALA A 125 -19.34 10.28 -0.76
CA ALA A 125 -19.43 8.87 -1.16
C ALA A 125 -18.08 8.35 -1.66
N SER A 126 -17.33 9.16 -2.42
CA SER A 126 -15.99 8.78 -2.88
C SER A 126 -15.00 8.66 -1.72
N ALA A 127 -15.09 9.54 -0.71
CA ALA A 127 -14.30 9.48 0.51
C ALA A 127 -14.57 8.17 1.28
N GLN A 128 -15.84 7.82 1.50
CA GLN A 128 -16.23 6.56 2.14
C GLN A 128 -15.77 5.33 1.36
N ILE A 129 -15.76 5.39 0.02
CA ILE A 129 -15.23 4.31 -0.83
C ILE A 129 -13.72 4.15 -0.62
N VAL A 130 -12.93 5.24 -0.66
CA VAL A 130 -11.47 5.12 -0.49
C VAL A 130 -11.06 4.76 0.93
N GLU A 131 -11.81 5.21 1.95
CA GLU A 131 -11.63 4.77 3.34
C GLU A 131 -11.80 3.25 3.48
N GLU A 132 -12.88 2.70 2.91
CA GLU A 132 -13.12 1.26 2.93
C GLU A 132 -12.05 0.48 2.14
N ILE A 133 -11.54 1.05 1.05
CA ILE A 133 -10.43 0.47 0.28
C ILE A 133 -9.19 0.38 1.16
N VAL A 134 -8.79 1.48 1.82
CA VAL A 134 -7.59 1.51 2.68
C VAL A 134 -7.72 0.52 3.84
N GLU A 135 -8.88 0.48 4.48
CA GLU A 135 -9.17 -0.44 5.59
C GLU A 135 -9.06 -1.92 5.19
N ARG A 136 -9.39 -2.25 3.94
CA ARG A 136 -9.29 -3.62 3.41
C ARG A 136 -7.96 -3.92 2.73
N TYR A 137 -7.18 -2.89 2.37
CA TYR A 137 -6.02 -3.03 1.50
C TYR A 137 -4.95 -3.91 2.12
N GLY A 138 -4.64 -3.76 3.42
CA GLY A 138 -3.61 -4.58 4.08
C GLY A 138 -3.89 -6.08 4.01
N ARG A 139 -5.14 -6.50 4.25
CA ARG A 139 -5.54 -7.91 4.13
C ARG A 139 -5.52 -8.41 2.69
N TRP A 140 -5.85 -7.55 1.73
CA TRP A 140 -5.80 -7.91 0.32
C TRP A 140 -4.34 -8.08 -0.15
N GLN A 141 -3.49 -7.11 0.19
CA GLN A 141 -2.06 -7.07 -0.15
C GLN A 141 -1.28 -8.22 0.51
N ASP A 142 -1.70 -8.70 1.69
CA ASP A 142 -1.12 -9.87 2.33
C ASP A 142 -1.16 -11.13 1.44
N THR A 143 -2.11 -11.21 0.50
CA THR A 143 -2.12 -12.28 -0.51
C THR A 143 -0.89 -12.21 -1.41
N GLU A 144 -0.50 -11.01 -1.87
CA GLU A 144 0.71 -10.80 -2.66
C GLU A 144 1.97 -11.14 -1.86
N CYS A 145 1.98 -10.81 -0.57
CA CYS A 145 3.07 -11.16 0.35
C CYS A 145 3.23 -12.67 0.52
N LYS A 146 2.10 -13.40 0.63
CA LYS A 146 2.11 -14.86 0.69
C LYS A 146 2.59 -15.49 -0.62
N ASP A 147 2.25 -14.91 -1.77
CA ASP A 147 2.76 -15.35 -3.06
C ASP A 147 4.27 -15.12 -3.20
N LEU A 148 4.76 -13.96 -2.74
CA LEU A 148 6.19 -13.65 -2.66
C LEU A 148 6.92 -14.65 -1.75
N LYS A 149 6.38 -14.92 -0.56
CA LYS A 149 6.90 -15.94 0.36
C LYS A 149 6.95 -17.30 -0.30
N GLY A 150 5.87 -17.73 -0.93
CA GLY A 150 5.80 -19.01 -1.65
C GLY A 150 6.83 -19.10 -2.78
N ALA A 151 7.11 -17.99 -3.47
CA ALA A 151 8.16 -17.93 -4.48
C ALA A 151 9.57 -18.08 -3.88
N LEU A 152 9.84 -17.41 -2.75
CA LEU A 152 11.12 -17.51 -2.03
C LEU A 152 11.33 -18.90 -1.43
N MET A 153 10.30 -19.51 -0.85
CA MET A 153 10.36 -20.87 -0.32
C MET A 153 10.67 -21.91 -1.40
N LYS A 154 10.25 -21.69 -2.66
CA LYS A 154 10.63 -22.57 -3.78
C LYS A 154 12.11 -22.49 -4.15
N LEU A 155 12.81 -21.44 -3.74
CA LEU A 155 14.25 -21.24 -3.96
C LEU A 155 15.08 -21.57 -2.72
N GLU A 156 14.43 -22.08 -1.69
CA GLU A 156 15.07 -22.33 -0.41
C GLU A 156 16.24 -23.32 -0.57
N ASP A 157 17.35 -22.98 0.08
CA ASP A 157 18.51 -23.83 0.18
C ASP A 157 18.26 -24.89 1.27
N GLY A 158 17.64 -26.00 0.86
CA GLY A 158 17.24 -27.09 1.76
C GLY A 158 15.99 -26.73 2.57
N SER A 159 16.11 -26.71 3.89
CA SER A 159 15.03 -26.36 4.84
C SER A 159 15.52 -25.38 5.89
N THR A 160 16.28 -24.39 5.43
CA THR A 160 17.04 -23.44 6.27
C THR A 160 16.34 -22.09 6.48
N GLY A 161 15.21 -21.85 5.81
CA GLY A 161 14.54 -20.56 5.72
C GLY A 161 15.34 -19.51 4.95
N ARG A 162 16.29 -19.92 4.09
CA ARG A 162 17.21 -19.04 3.39
C ARG A 162 17.27 -19.35 1.89
N VAL A 163 17.48 -18.32 1.08
CA VAL A 163 17.74 -18.43 -0.37
C VAL A 163 19.17 -18.03 -0.64
N LEU A 164 19.94 -18.82 -1.40
CA LEU A 164 21.30 -18.41 -1.78
C LEU A 164 21.24 -17.10 -2.57
N LEU A 165 22.18 -16.18 -2.30
CA LEU A 165 22.17 -14.86 -2.92
C LEU A 165 22.22 -14.92 -4.45
N LYS A 166 22.91 -15.92 -5.01
CA LYS A 166 22.95 -16.19 -6.46
C LYS A 166 21.56 -16.54 -7.03
N ASP A 167 20.76 -17.30 -6.29
CA ASP A 167 19.46 -17.81 -6.74
C ASP A 167 18.38 -16.73 -6.54
N PHE A 168 18.52 -15.93 -5.48
CA PHE A 168 17.74 -14.72 -5.25
C PHE A 168 17.84 -13.75 -6.44
N TYR A 169 19.05 -13.38 -6.85
CA TYR A 169 19.25 -12.52 -8.02
C TYR A 169 18.96 -13.24 -9.35
N GLY A 170 19.17 -14.54 -9.43
CA GLY A 170 18.86 -15.35 -10.62
C GLY A 170 17.38 -15.27 -11.02
N LYS A 171 16.46 -15.17 -10.06
CA LYS A 171 15.03 -14.98 -10.32
C LYS A 171 14.67 -13.59 -10.84
N ALA A 172 15.38 -12.54 -10.42
CA ALA A 172 15.18 -11.20 -10.99
C ALA A 172 15.45 -11.17 -12.50
N ILE A 173 16.48 -11.91 -12.93
CA ILE A 173 16.83 -12.07 -14.35
C ILE A 173 15.72 -12.82 -15.11
N GLY A 174 14.96 -13.69 -14.43
CA GLY A 174 13.80 -14.41 -14.97
C GLY A 174 12.47 -13.64 -14.98
N GLY A 175 12.48 -12.34 -14.70
CA GLY A 175 11.30 -11.46 -14.75
C GLY A 175 10.60 -11.22 -13.41
N ALA A 176 11.13 -11.72 -12.30
CA ALA A 176 10.65 -11.36 -10.96
C ALA A 176 11.26 -10.02 -10.53
N TRP A 177 10.64 -8.93 -10.99
CA TRP A 177 11.08 -7.54 -10.75
C TRP A 177 11.34 -7.19 -9.27
N GLN A 178 10.72 -7.92 -8.34
CA GLN A 178 10.83 -7.69 -6.90
C GLN A 178 12.20 -8.00 -6.25
N PHE A 179 13.15 -8.69 -6.90
CA PHE A 179 14.41 -9.13 -6.27
C PHE A 179 15.64 -8.32 -6.71
N THR A 180 15.61 -6.99 -6.52
CA THR A 180 16.65 -6.08 -7.07
C THR A 180 17.46 -5.34 -6.01
N GLU A 181 17.21 -5.60 -4.72
CA GLU A 181 17.91 -4.95 -3.62
C GLU A 181 19.41 -5.19 -3.67
N SER A 182 20.20 -4.14 -3.45
CA SER A 182 21.65 -4.27 -3.35
C SER A 182 22.05 -5.08 -2.12
N VAL A 183 23.21 -5.74 -2.18
CA VAL A 183 23.80 -6.46 -1.05
C VAL A 183 23.95 -5.54 0.18
N ALA A 184 24.37 -4.29 -0.03
CA ALA A 184 24.50 -3.32 1.05
C ALA A 184 23.16 -3.05 1.73
N TYR A 185 22.08 -2.97 0.96
CA TYR A 185 20.74 -2.73 1.49
C TYR A 185 20.16 -3.96 2.19
N LEU A 186 20.32 -5.17 1.62
CA LEU A 186 19.92 -6.41 2.28
C LEU A 186 20.60 -6.59 3.64
N ARG A 187 21.85 -6.13 3.77
CA ARG A 187 22.57 -6.10 5.05
C ARG A 187 21.94 -5.10 6.04
N GLU A 188 21.60 -3.89 5.59
CA GLU A 188 20.91 -2.89 6.41
C GLU A 188 19.55 -3.38 6.93
N LEU A 189 18.82 -4.13 6.09
CA LEU A 189 17.56 -4.76 6.46
C LEU A 189 17.72 -5.94 7.44
N GLY A 190 18.96 -6.38 7.72
CA GLY A 190 19.22 -7.60 8.47
C GLY A 190 18.76 -8.87 7.75
N ALA A 191 18.52 -8.78 6.44
CA ALA A 191 18.04 -9.88 5.61
C ALA A 191 19.18 -10.71 5.00
N LEU A 192 20.44 -10.27 5.12
CA LEU A 192 21.59 -10.95 4.56
C LEU A 192 22.34 -11.78 5.63
N ASP A 193 22.53 -13.07 5.38
CA ASP A 193 23.39 -13.96 6.14
C ASP A 193 24.76 -14.07 5.46
N GLU A 194 25.77 -13.54 6.14
CA GLU A 194 27.18 -13.54 5.72
C GLU A 194 28.08 -14.40 6.62
N SER A 195 27.49 -15.30 7.42
CA SER A 195 28.24 -16.17 8.33
C SER A 195 29.25 -17.05 7.60
N ASN A 196 29.02 -17.34 6.32
CA ASN A 196 29.94 -18.03 5.43
C ASN A 196 30.35 -17.12 4.26
N PRO A 197 31.62 -16.66 4.18
CA PRO A 197 32.09 -15.76 3.12
C PRO A 197 31.95 -16.30 1.68
N GLY A 198 31.87 -17.62 1.51
CA GLY A 198 31.69 -18.25 0.19
C GLY A 198 30.23 -18.56 -0.16
N ARG A 199 29.29 -18.34 0.76
CA ARG A 199 27.89 -18.78 0.62
C ARG A 199 26.95 -17.81 1.31
N HIS A 200 26.87 -16.59 0.78
CA HIS A 200 25.88 -15.61 1.25
C HIS A 200 24.47 -16.06 0.89
N SER A 201 23.52 -15.77 1.78
CA SER A 201 22.12 -16.11 1.59
C SER A 201 21.20 -15.04 2.17
N VAL A 202 19.98 -14.96 1.65
CA VAL A 202 18.92 -14.08 2.12
C VAL A 202 18.05 -14.85 3.09
N ILE A 203 17.87 -14.33 4.30
CA ILE A 203 16.99 -14.85 5.33
C ILE A 203 15.56 -14.46 4.94
N ILE A 204 14.78 -15.45 4.49
CA ILE A 204 13.43 -15.26 3.94
C ILE A 204 12.52 -14.45 4.88
N PRO A 205 12.35 -14.81 6.18
CA PRO A 205 11.45 -14.06 7.06
C PRO A 205 11.91 -12.62 7.28
N ASN A 206 13.22 -12.36 7.37
CA ASN A 206 13.74 -11.00 7.54
C ASN A 206 13.51 -10.16 6.28
N TYR A 207 13.64 -10.75 5.09
CA TYR A 207 13.35 -10.06 3.84
C TYR A 207 11.86 -9.74 3.71
N ILE A 208 10.97 -10.72 3.90
CA ILE A 208 9.50 -10.53 3.77
C ILE A 208 8.99 -9.46 4.74
N ASN A 209 9.47 -9.46 5.98
CA ASN A 209 9.06 -8.50 7.00
C ASN A 209 9.86 -7.19 6.94
N SER A 210 10.69 -6.99 5.92
CA SER A 210 11.50 -5.80 5.76
C SER A 210 10.72 -4.64 5.15
N ARG A 211 11.29 -3.43 5.26
CA ARG A 211 10.74 -2.23 4.62
C ARG A 211 10.66 -2.30 3.10
N SER A 212 11.41 -3.17 2.44
CA SER A 212 11.27 -3.42 0.99
C SER A 212 9.88 -3.92 0.60
N ASN A 213 9.21 -4.62 1.52
CA ASN A 213 7.90 -5.24 1.28
C ASN A 213 6.76 -4.47 1.96
N CYS A 214 6.98 -3.17 2.19
CA CYS A 214 5.95 -2.22 2.56
C CYS A 214 5.47 -1.45 1.33
N LEU A 215 4.19 -1.59 1.00
CA LEU A 215 3.51 -0.82 -0.03
C LEU A 215 2.76 0.36 0.61
N ALA A 216 2.53 1.41 -0.18
CA ALA A 216 1.78 2.58 0.24
C ALA A 216 2.28 3.24 1.53
N SER A 217 3.58 3.52 1.58
CA SER A 217 4.20 4.29 2.65
C SER A 217 3.86 5.78 2.52
N SER A 218 3.20 6.35 3.53
CA SER A 218 3.20 7.79 3.76
C SER A 218 4.21 8.20 4.82
N SER A 219 4.27 9.51 5.11
CA SER A 219 5.00 10.00 6.28
C SER A 219 4.37 9.57 7.62
N ILE A 220 3.15 9.01 7.61
CA ILE A 220 2.37 8.68 8.82
C ILE A 220 2.29 7.17 9.04
N PHE A 221 2.07 6.38 8.00
CA PHE A 221 1.95 4.92 8.10
C PHE A 221 2.50 4.21 6.87
N SER A 222 2.65 2.89 6.94
CA SER A 222 3.02 2.03 5.81
C SER A 222 2.24 0.73 5.90
N VAL A 223 1.84 0.18 4.76
CA VAL A 223 1.17 -1.12 4.70
C VAL A 223 2.21 -2.18 4.32
N CYS A 224 2.59 -3.00 5.28
CA CYS A 224 3.62 -4.02 5.10
C CYS A 224 3.02 -5.43 5.09
N CYS A 225 3.78 -6.38 4.55
CA CYS A 225 3.47 -7.80 4.70
C CYS A 225 3.22 -8.15 6.18
N LEU A 226 2.14 -8.90 6.43
CA LEU A 226 1.78 -9.27 7.79
C LEU A 226 2.74 -10.35 8.30
N ASN A 227 3.15 -10.19 9.56
CA ASN A 227 3.93 -11.20 10.24
C ASN A 227 3.00 -12.34 10.68
N GLU A 228 3.19 -13.54 10.14
CA GLU A 228 2.39 -14.73 10.50
C GLU A 228 2.61 -15.20 11.95
N CYS A 229 3.59 -14.65 12.66
CA CYS A 229 3.88 -14.98 14.06
C CYS A 229 3.14 -14.06 15.07
N GLU A 230 2.43 -13.05 14.60
CA GLU A 230 1.57 -12.14 15.40
C GLU A 230 0.08 -12.50 15.23
#